data_AF-A0A8T3ZVI7-F1
#
_entry.id   AF-A0A8T3ZVI7-F1
#
_cell.length_a   1.000
_cell.length_b   1.000
_cell.length_c   1.000
_cell.angle_alpha   90.00
_cell.angle_beta   90.00
_cell.angle_gamma   90.00
#
_symmetry.space_group_name_H-M   'P 1'
#
loop_
_entity.id
_entity.type
_entity.pdbx_description
1 polymer ?
#
loop_
_entity_poly.entity_id
_entity_poly.type
_entity_poly.pdbx_seq_one_letter_code
_entity_poly.pdbx_strand_id
1 'polypeptide(L)'
;MPCGEFVVKTEGEKRRLIFNCKGCPYGSNIAEYPQCMKNVIERLQEVDADEIVLSEYYERIYGEEQTRILKSVAEAVSRLEAEAVWSPSHLGTGVDNRAMAQRHQKIMLILDNLKTDPFKAYLLLLQELKNETAKASTLTGEAAEDEKVYLQTLGTMRNVVEGAEIITKMKQFLAQMGSLPTDRGLYHSIFQSAIKPSFIGSRIFFGKAEQLQLLDQYEVLGSQIHIYQHPDRIECLYFVNPPEYTLPPEKYFLLEKTKEVVSAHRPSSVGFMDIVQARKYFHKIYVATISDLATRNRISLSVEEKEDLATIVSRYTIGYGILEILLSDRSITDVYIDSPLGDKPIYLVHQKYGQCQTNIIFSDEEARALVSRFRALSGRPFDEAHPILDFDLQDLQTRIAVIGRPMASDGTAFALRLHKETPWTIPQFLDKKMFNQLAAGLFSFLVDAQASMLIVGSRGAGKTSFLQAMMLEIPQNMRIIVQED
;
A
#
# COMPACT_ATOMS: atom_id res chain seq x y z
N MET A 1 23.52 -5.71 -11.56
CA MET A 1 22.76 -4.44 -11.69
C MET A 1 23.26 -3.51 -10.59
N PRO A 2 23.53 -2.23 -10.88
CA PRO A 2 23.88 -1.29 -9.83
C PRO A 2 22.69 -1.20 -8.86
N CYS A 3 22.94 -1.47 -7.58
CA CYS A 3 21.94 -1.19 -6.55
C CYS A 3 21.66 0.31 -6.55
N GLY A 4 20.42 0.72 -6.79
CA GLY A 4 20.05 2.14 -6.79
C GLY A 4 19.52 2.70 -8.11
N GLU A 5 19.18 1.88 -9.11
CA GLU A 5 18.27 2.36 -10.18
C GLU A 5 16.96 2.82 -9.54
N PHE A 6 16.50 4.01 -9.90
CA PHE A 6 15.31 4.61 -9.32
C PHE A 6 14.41 5.19 -10.39
N VAL A 7 13.12 5.26 -10.07
CA VAL A 7 12.10 5.91 -10.90
C VAL A 7 11.25 6.79 -9.98
N VAL A 8 10.94 7.98 -10.47
CA VAL A 8 9.96 8.86 -9.83
C VAL A 8 8.62 8.63 -10.49
N LYS A 9 7.65 8.08 -9.75
CA LYS A 9 6.28 7.91 -10.24
C LYS A 9 5.37 8.86 -9.49
N THR A 10 4.49 9.53 -10.22
CA THR A 10 3.39 10.29 -9.62
C THR A 10 2.18 9.38 -9.63
N GLU A 11 1.71 8.98 -8.45
CA GLU A 11 0.47 8.26 -8.27
C GLU A 11 -0.48 9.18 -7.51
N GLY A 12 -1.38 9.79 -8.27
CA GLY A 12 -2.31 10.75 -7.73
C GLY A 12 -1.68 12.09 -7.35
N GLU A 13 -1.89 12.59 -6.12
CA GLU A 13 -1.21 13.80 -5.64
C GLU A 13 0.22 13.55 -5.11
N LYS A 14 0.62 12.28 -4.93
CA LYS A 14 1.90 11.92 -4.31
C LYS A 14 2.97 11.52 -5.31
N ARG A 15 4.19 12.04 -5.10
CA ARG A 15 5.41 11.67 -5.81
C ARG A 15 6.15 10.59 -5.04
N ARG A 16 6.34 9.43 -5.67
CA ARG A 16 7.08 8.30 -5.10
C ARG A 16 8.45 8.17 -5.72
N LEU A 17 9.46 8.10 -4.86
CA LEU A 17 10.83 7.74 -5.24
C LEU A 17 11.01 6.23 -5.04
N ILE A 18 10.96 5.48 -6.14
CA ILE A 18 10.99 4.01 -6.13
C ILE A 18 12.39 3.53 -6.51
N PHE A 19 13.05 2.82 -5.60
CA PHE A 19 14.34 2.16 -5.83
C PHE A 19 14.15 0.69 -6.20
N ASN A 20 14.79 0.24 -7.27
CA ASN A 20 14.93 -1.17 -7.58
C ASN A 20 16.09 -1.76 -6.77
N CYS A 21 15.75 -2.51 -5.74
CA CYS A 21 16.67 -3.18 -4.82
C CYS A 21 16.87 -4.66 -5.16
N LYS A 22 16.28 -5.19 -6.26
CA LYS A 22 16.45 -6.60 -6.65
C LYS A 22 17.94 -6.90 -6.87
N GLY A 23 18.50 -7.81 -6.06
CA GLY A 23 19.91 -8.20 -6.13
C GLY A 23 20.89 -7.20 -5.50
N CYS A 24 20.42 -6.24 -4.69
CA CYS A 24 21.30 -5.34 -3.95
C CYS A 24 22.12 -6.11 -2.90
N PRO A 25 23.47 -5.99 -2.87
CA PRO A 25 24.31 -6.73 -1.92
C PRO A 25 24.21 -6.19 -0.50
N TYR A 26 23.71 -4.96 -0.33
CA TYR A 26 23.59 -4.27 0.95
C TYR A 26 22.17 -4.36 1.52
N GLY A 27 21.22 -5.06 0.90
CA GLY A 27 19.83 -5.14 1.38
C GLY A 27 18.98 -3.89 1.10
N SER A 28 17.70 -3.94 1.51
CA SER A 28 16.63 -3.00 1.12
C SER A 28 16.00 -2.26 2.32
N ASN A 29 16.78 -1.93 3.36
CA ASN A 29 16.28 -1.31 4.60
C ASN A 29 17.11 -0.06 5.00
N ILE A 30 16.46 1.10 5.15
CA ILE A 30 17.11 2.38 5.45
C ILE A 30 17.74 2.38 6.85
N ALA A 31 17.05 1.78 7.82
CA ALA A 31 17.52 1.75 9.20
C ALA A 31 18.76 0.86 9.36
N GLU A 32 18.72 -0.31 8.72
CA GLU A 32 19.71 -1.37 8.89
C GLU A 32 20.98 -1.11 8.07
N TYR A 33 20.84 -0.61 6.84
CA TYR A 33 21.93 -0.57 5.87
C TYR A 33 22.38 0.87 5.53
N PRO A 34 23.61 1.28 5.91
CA PRO A 34 24.10 2.64 5.67
C PRO A 34 24.14 3.03 4.19
N GLN A 35 24.48 2.08 3.32
CA GLN A 35 24.54 2.34 1.88
C GLN A 35 23.15 2.61 1.28
N CYS A 36 22.12 1.96 1.82
CA CYS A 36 20.73 2.19 1.42
C CYS A 36 20.31 3.63 1.78
N MET A 37 20.58 4.06 3.02
CA MET A 37 20.32 5.44 3.47
C MET A 37 21.07 6.48 2.61
N LYS A 38 22.36 6.24 2.33
CA LYS A 38 23.17 7.12 1.45
C LYS A 38 22.55 7.27 0.07
N ASN A 39 22.20 6.17 -0.57
CA ASN A 39 21.60 6.19 -1.91
C ASN A 39 20.28 6.99 -1.89
N VAL A 40 19.44 6.81 -0.86
CA VAL A 40 18.19 7.57 -0.72
C VAL A 40 18.45 9.07 -0.54
N ILE A 41 19.35 9.45 0.37
CA ILE A 41 19.68 10.86 0.64
C ILE A 41 20.24 11.54 -0.61
N GLU A 42 21.16 10.89 -1.33
CA GLU A 42 21.75 11.44 -2.56
C GLU A 42 20.68 11.72 -3.63
N ARG A 43 19.67 10.84 -3.77
CA ARG A 43 18.59 11.08 -4.72
C ARG A 43 17.61 12.16 -4.27
N LEU A 44 17.36 12.28 -2.97
CA LEU A 44 16.54 13.37 -2.42
C LEU A 44 17.19 14.76 -2.54
N GLN A 45 18.50 14.84 -2.83
CA GLN A 45 19.14 16.10 -3.20
C GLN A 45 18.72 16.59 -4.60
N GLU A 46 18.34 15.66 -5.49
CA GLU A 46 18.03 15.93 -6.90
C GLU A 46 16.51 15.96 -7.17
N VAL A 47 15.73 15.21 -6.38
CA VAL A 47 14.32 14.93 -6.64
C VAL A 47 13.48 15.21 -5.40
N ASP A 48 12.30 15.79 -5.62
CA ASP A 48 11.28 15.94 -4.59
C ASP A 48 10.31 14.75 -4.60
N ALA A 49 10.10 14.15 -3.43
CA ALA A 49 9.26 12.97 -3.24
C ALA A 49 8.55 13.02 -1.89
N ASP A 50 7.33 12.49 -1.87
CA ASP A 50 6.48 12.35 -0.69
C ASP A 50 6.69 10.98 -0.03
N GLU A 51 6.92 9.92 -0.81
CA GLU A 51 7.13 8.56 -0.30
C GLU A 51 8.38 7.93 -0.92
N ILE A 52 9.10 7.14 -0.12
CA ILE A 52 10.24 6.34 -0.58
C ILE A 52 9.81 4.89 -0.61
N VAL A 53 10.03 4.22 -1.74
CA VAL A 53 9.72 2.79 -1.91
C VAL A 53 11.00 2.05 -2.24
N LEU A 54 11.37 1.08 -1.40
CA LEU A 54 12.47 0.16 -1.68
C LEU A 54 11.87 -1.15 -2.17
N SER A 55 12.00 -1.42 -3.46
CA SER A 55 11.40 -2.57 -4.13
C SER A 55 12.42 -3.71 -4.29
N GLU A 56 12.27 -4.78 -3.52
CA GLU A 56 13.03 -6.02 -3.67
C GLU A 56 12.12 -7.15 -4.16
N TYR A 57 11.89 -8.19 -3.35
CA TYR A 57 10.82 -9.18 -3.55
C TYR A 57 9.48 -8.73 -2.95
N TYR A 58 9.53 -7.66 -2.17
CA TYR A 58 8.43 -6.93 -1.56
C TYR A 58 8.80 -5.46 -1.58
N GLU A 59 7.80 -4.60 -1.42
CA GLU A 59 7.99 -3.16 -1.30
C GLU A 59 8.06 -2.78 0.18
N ARG A 60 9.11 -2.05 0.55
CA ARG A 60 9.15 -1.30 1.81
C ARG A 60 8.82 0.16 1.53
N ILE A 61 7.74 0.64 2.12
CA ILE A 61 7.25 1.99 1.92
C ILE A 61 7.54 2.81 3.17
N TYR A 62 8.26 3.92 2.99
CA TYR A 62 8.49 4.94 4.00
C TYR A 62 7.58 6.13 3.66
N GLY A 63 6.69 6.47 4.59
CA GLY A 63 5.69 7.53 4.38
C GLY A 63 6.26 8.95 4.48
N GLU A 64 5.41 9.95 4.25
CA GLU A 64 5.74 11.37 4.19
C GLU A 64 6.60 11.89 5.35
N GLU A 65 6.27 11.54 6.59
CA GLU A 65 7.06 11.96 7.75
C GLU A 65 8.50 11.46 7.66
N GLN A 66 8.69 10.19 7.27
CA GLN A 66 10.00 9.55 7.17
C GLN A 66 10.80 10.09 5.97
N THR A 67 10.12 10.32 4.84
CA THR A 67 10.72 10.97 3.67
C THR A 67 11.18 12.38 3.99
N ARG A 68 10.37 13.18 4.70
CA ARG A 68 10.72 14.54 5.12
C ARG A 68 11.94 14.56 6.03
N ILE A 69 12.04 13.61 6.97
CA ILE A 69 13.22 13.47 7.84
C ILE A 69 14.48 13.28 7.01
N LEU A 70 14.49 12.37 6.02
CA LEU A 70 15.65 12.14 5.15
C LEU A 70 15.91 13.32 4.21
N LYS A 71 14.86 13.98 3.72
CA LYS A 71 14.97 15.18 2.91
C LYS A 71 15.66 16.33 3.67
N SER A 72 15.37 16.50 4.95
CA SER A 72 16.08 17.50 5.79
C SER A 72 17.58 17.23 5.90
N VAL A 73 18.00 15.95 5.83
CA VAL A 73 19.42 15.58 5.77
C VAL A 73 20.00 15.88 4.39
N ALA A 74 19.28 15.55 3.32
CA ALA A 74 19.68 15.87 1.95
C ALA A 74 19.89 17.39 1.76
N GLU A 75 18.98 18.21 2.29
CA GLU A 75 19.10 19.68 2.29
C GLU A 75 20.31 20.16 3.10
N ALA A 76 20.57 19.57 4.27
CA ALA A 76 21.76 19.87 5.06
C ALA A 76 23.05 19.53 4.29
N VAL A 77 23.12 18.36 3.65
CA VAL A 77 24.24 17.96 2.80
C VAL A 77 24.44 18.95 1.66
N SER A 78 23.38 19.23 0.89
CA SER A 78 23.44 20.15 -0.26
C SER A 78 23.90 21.55 0.15
N ARG A 79 23.49 22.03 1.33
CA ARG A 79 23.93 23.33 1.86
C ARG A 79 25.43 23.33 2.19
N LEU A 80 25.93 22.30 2.86
CA LEU A 80 27.37 22.20 3.18
C LEU A 80 28.22 22.02 1.91
N GLU A 81 27.68 21.34 0.90
CA GLU A 81 28.31 21.20 -0.41
C GLU A 81 28.36 22.53 -1.17
N ALA A 82 27.28 23.30 -1.16
CA ALA A 82 27.23 24.63 -1.76
C ALA A 82 28.16 25.65 -1.08
N GLU A 83 28.30 25.57 0.24
CA GLU A 83 29.26 26.38 1.02
C GLU A 83 30.72 25.93 0.83
N ALA A 84 30.95 24.76 0.22
CA ALA A 84 32.27 24.17 0.00
C ALA A 84 33.13 24.17 1.28
N VAL A 85 32.56 23.69 2.40
CA VAL A 85 33.17 23.75 3.75
C VAL A 85 34.52 23.04 3.86
N TRP A 86 34.89 22.20 2.90
CA TRP A 86 36.19 21.53 2.81
C TRP A 86 37.27 22.32 2.07
N SER A 87 36.92 23.46 1.48
CA SER A 87 37.84 24.30 0.71
C SER A 87 38.89 24.94 1.62
N PRO A 88 40.11 25.25 1.11
CA PRO A 88 41.20 25.76 1.93
C PRO A 88 40.83 26.97 2.80
N SER A 89 40.00 27.89 2.29
CA SER A 89 39.55 29.09 3.02
C SER A 89 38.69 28.81 4.25
N HIS A 90 38.07 27.62 4.33
CA HIS A 90 37.25 27.18 5.46
C HIS A 90 38.03 26.30 6.44
N LEU A 91 39.24 25.88 6.06
CA LEU A 91 40.09 24.99 6.87
C LEU A 91 41.15 25.75 7.66
N GLY A 92 41.32 27.04 7.42
CA GLY A 92 42.34 27.88 8.06
C GLY A 92 42.82 29.00 7.13
N THR A 93 43.85 29.71 7.59
CA THR A 93 44.52 30.81 6.88
C THR A 93 45.70 30.36 6.02
N GLY A 94 46.09 29.08 6.10
CA GLY A 94 47.19 28.52 5.28
C GLY A 94 48.56 28.45 5.98
N VAL A 95 48.59 28.68 7.30
CA VAL A 95 49.84 28.75 8.08
C VAL A 95 50.48 27.37 8.28
N ASP A 96 49.68 26.31 8.45
CA ASP A 96 50.16 24.92 8.60
C ASP A 96 49.46 23.96 7.62
N ASN A 97 50.18 23.57 6.57
CA ASN A 97 49.72 22.63 5.56
C ASN A 97 49.36 21.24 6.13
N ARG A 98 50.03 20.80 7.21
CA ARG A 98 49.76 19.50 7.83
C ARG A 98 48.45 19.52 8.61
N ALA A 99 48.20 20.60 9.36
CA ALA A 99 46.94 20.81 10.05
C ALA A 99 45.77 20.90 9.06
N MET A 100 45.91 21.67 7.97
CA MET A 100 44.88 21.76 6.94
C MET A 100 44.53 20.41 6.31
N ALA A 101 45.53 19.57 6.01
CA ALA A 101 45.29 18.23 5.47
C ALA A 101 44.49 17.35 6.45
N GLN A 102 44.80 17.43 7.75
CA GLN A 102 44.06 16.70 8.79
C GLN A 102 42.62 17.20 8.93
N ARG A 103 42.42 18.53 8.94
CA ARG A 103 41.10 19.15 9.01
C ARG A 103 40.25 18.78 7.79
N HIS A 104 40.83 18.79 6.60
CA HIS A 104 40.17 18.35 5.36
C HIS A 104 39.68 16.90 5.47
N GLN A 105 40.55 15.98 5.91
CA GLN A 105 40.18 14.57 6.09
C GLN A 105 39.03 14.40 7.08
N LYS A 106 39.02 15.15 8.18
CA LYS A 106 37.93 15.10 9.17
C LYS A 106 36.62 15.66 8.64
N ILE A 107 36.64 16.79 7.94
CA ILE A 107 35.42 17.34 7.30
C ILE A 107 34.86 16.34 6.29
N MET A 108 35.71 15.75 5.45
CA MET A 108 35.27 14.74 4.47
C MET A 108 34.68 13.51 5.14
N LEU A 109 35.29 13.03 6.24
CA LEU A 109 34.74 11.94 7.02
C LEU A 109 33.34 12.28 7.59
N ILE A 110 33.15 13.49 8.13
CA ILE A 110 31.86 13.93 8.66
C ILE A 110 30.82 14.00 7.53
N LEU A 111 31.16 14.57 6.37
CA LEU A 111 30.25 14.68 5.23
C LEU A 111 29.84 13.31 4.66
N ASP A 112 30.77 12.34 4.55
CA ASP A 112 30.43 10.99 4.10
C ASP A 112 29.58 10.23 5.14
N ASN A 113 29.87 10.43 6.44
CA ASN A 113 29.00 9.90 7.49
C ASN A 113 27.64 10.59 7.48
N LEU A 114 27.50 11.86 7.09
CA LEU A 114 26.20 12.55 7.09
C LEU A 114 25.20 11.88 6.14
N LYS A 115 25.68 11.24 5.06
CA LYS A 115 24.84 10.49 4.11
C LYS A 115 24.58 9.05 4.56
N THR A 116 25.52 8.42 5.27
CA THR A 116 25.42 6.99 5.65
C THR A 116 24.86 6.80 7.06
N ASP A 117 25.26 7.65 8.00
CA ASP A 117 24.90 7.66 9.42
C ASP A 117 24.91 9.12 9.97
N PRO A 118 23.81 9.88 9.75
CA PRO A 118 23.70 11.28 10.17
C PRO A 118 24.02 11.50 11.65
N PHE A 119 23.65 10.54 12.50
CA PHE A 119 23.91 10.61 13.93
C PHE A 119 25.40 10.49 14.26
N LYS A 120 26.08 9.49 13.69
CA LYS A 120 27.52 9.34 13.84
C LYS A 120 28.27 10.57 13.33
N ALA A 121 27.84 11.14 12.20
CA ALA A 121 28.40 12.39 11.68
C ALA A 121 28.26 13.54 12.68
N TYR A 122 27.09 13.69 13.29
CA TYR A 122 26.83 14.70 14.31
C TYR A 122 27.70 14.49 15.57
N LEU A 123 27.88 13.26 16.03
CA LEU A 123 28.76 12.96 17.17
C LEU A 123 30.24 13.26 16.86
N LEU A 124 30.72 12.87 15.68
CA LEU A 124 32.08 13.19 15.22
C LEU A 124 32.29 14.71 15.16
N LEU A 125 31.29 15.45 14.67
CA LEU A 125 31.33 16.91 14.61
C LEU A 125 31.39 17.56 16.00
N LEU A 126 30.61 17.08 16.97
CA LEU A 126 30.66 17.57 18.36
C LEU A 126 32.00 17.24 19.03
N GLN A 127 32.51 16.03 18.81
CA GLN A 127 33.81 15.62 19.33
C GLN A 127 34.94 16.49 18.77
N GLU A 128 34.89 16.79 17.47
CA GLU A 128 35.86 17.67 16.82
C GLU A 128 35.79 19.10 17.38
N LEU A 129 34.59 19.68 17.44
CA LEU A 129 34.38 21.00 18.06
C LEU A 129 34.96 21.07 19.47
N LYS A 130 34.72 20.05 20.31
CA LYS A 130 35.26 19.99 21.67
C LYS A 130 36.79 19.99 21.68
N ASN A 131 37.41 19.16 20.84
CA ASN A 131 38.87 19.03 20.78
C ASN A 131 39.54 20.31 20.30
N GLU A 132 39.01 20.93 19.25
CA GLU A 132 39.58 22.14 18.66
C GLU A 132 39.32 23.37 19.54
N THR A 133 38.17 23.45 20.22
CA THR A 133 37.92 24.52 21.22
C THR A 133 38.91 24.43 22.39
N ALA A 134 39.24 23.23 22.84
CA ALA A 134 40.25 23.04 23.89
C ALA A 134 41.64 23.49 23.43
N LYS A 135 42.04 23.17 22.18
CA LYS A 135 43.32 23.61 21.61
C LYS A 135 43.38 25.13 21.43
N ALA A 136 42.30 25.75 20.95
CA ALA A 136 42.24 27.19 20.71
C ALA A 136 42.57 28.03 21.97
N SER A 137 42.23 27.52 23.17
CA SER A 137 42.56 28.19 24.45
C SER A 137 44.06 28.33 24.75
N THR A 138 44.91 27.57 24.04
CA THR A 138 46.37 27.53 24.24
C THR A 138 47.18 28.22 23.13
N LEU A 139 46.51 28.63 22.05
CA LEU A 139 47.16 29.22 20.88
C LEU A 139 47.18 30.75 20.95
N THR A 140 48.21 31.38 20.37
CA THR A 140 48.34 32.84 20.27
C THR A 140 48.86 33.24 18.89
N GLY A 141 48.63 34.50 18.49
CA GLY A 141 49.11 35.04 17.21
C GLY A 141 48.39 34.44 15.99
N GLU A 142 49.13 34.25 14.89
CA GLU A 142 48.59 33.75 13.61
C GLU A 142 47.95 32.36 13.73
N ALA A 143 48.48 31.49 14.60
CA ALA A 143 47.91 30.17 14.86
C ALA A 143 46.52 30.22 15.52
N ALA A 144 46.24 31.25 16.32
CA ALA A 144 44.93 31.43 16.94
C ALA A 144 43.88 31.91 15.92
N GLU A 145 44.26 32.79 14.99
CA GLU A 145 43.34 33.24 13.93
C GLU A 145 43.08 32.12 12.90
N ASP A 146 44.08 31.29 12.61
CA ASP A 146 43.94 30.08 11.80
C ASP A 146 42.93 29.08 12.40
N GLU A 147 43.04 28.79 13.70
CA GLU A 147 42.13 27.89 14.42
C GLU A 147 40.70 28.45 14.49
N LYS A 148 40.56 29.76 14.66
CA LYS A 148 39.27 30.45 14.72
C LYS A 148 38.47 30.31 13.42
N VAL A 149 39.14 30.37 12.26
CA VAL A 149 38.50 30.11 10.96
C VAL A 149 37.92 28.70 10.92
N TYR A 150 38.68 27.69 11.35
CA TYR A 150 38.22 26.31 11.38
C TYR A 150 37.06 26.09 12.37
N LEU A 151 37.13 26.68 13.57
CA LEU A 151 36.04 26.63 14.56
C LEU A 151 34.76 27.29 14.04
N GLN A 152 34.87 28.38 13.28
CA GLN A 152 33.72 29.03 12.64
C GLN A 152 33.07 28.09 11.59
N THR A 153 33.87 27.39 10.79
CA THR A 153 33.39 26.38 9.85
C THR A 153 32.68 25.24 10.57
N LEU A 154 33.29 24.67 11.62
CA LEU A 154 32.68 23.60 12.40
C LEU A 154 31.37 24.05 13.09
N GLY A 155 31.31 25.31 13.57
CA GLY A 155 30.10 25.90 14.13
C GLY A 155 28.99 26.05 13.09
N THR A 156 29.34 26.45 11.87
CA THR A 156 28.40 26.54 10.73
C THR A 156 27.88 25.15 10.37
N MET A 157 28.77 24.16 10.24
CA MET A 157 28.39 22.76 10.02
C MET A 157 27.44 22.25 11.10
N ARG A 158 27.73 22.56 12.38
CA ARG A 158 26.89 22.14 13.49
C ARG A 158 25.48 22.73 13.38
N ASN A 159 25.36 24.02 13.11
CA ASN A 159 24.05 24.66 13.00
C ASN A 159 23.22 24.06 11.85
N VAL A 160 23.85 23.74 10.72
CA VAL A 160 23.19 23.09 9.58
C VAL A 160 22.75 21.67 9.95
N VAL A 161 23.62 20.87 10.56
CA VAL A 161 23.31 19.47 10.94
C VAL A 161 22.27 19.40 12.06
N GLU A 162 22.32 20.29 13.06
CA GLU A 162 21.32 20.37 14.13
C GLU A 162 19.93 20.77 13.61
N GLY A 163 19.86 21.48 12.49
CA GLY A 163 18.61 21.83 11.82
C GLY A 163 17.91 20.66 11.13
N ALA A 164 18.61 19.54 10.88
CA ALA A 164 17.99 18.35 10.32
C ALA A 164 17.04 17.69 11.32
N GLU A 165 15.83 17.35 10.87
CA GLU A 165 14.76 16.80 11.72
C GLU A 165 15.20 15.50 12.42
N ILE A 166 16.03 14.70 11.74
CA ILE A 166 16.58 13.46 12.28
C ILE A 166 17.38 13.70 13.57
N ILE A 167 18.21 14.74 13.61
CA ILE A 167 19.06 15.05 14.77
C ILE A 167 18.21 15.57 15.93
N THR A 168 17.16 16.34 15.63
CA THR A 168 16.22 16.83 16.63
C THR A 168 15.47 15.68 17.31
N LYS A 169 14.91 14.74 16.52
CA LYS A 169 14.26 13.54 17.05
C LYS A 169 15.23 12.68 17.87
N MET A 170 16.46 12.49 17.40
CA MET A 170 17.46 11.70 18.13
C MET A 170 17.89 12.34 19.45
N LYS A 171 17.99 13.67 19.54
CA LYS A 171 18.24 14.37 20.82
C LYS A 171 17.13 14.09 21.84
N GLN A 172 15.87 14.05 21.41
CA GLN A 172 14.74 13.71 22.29
C GLN A 172 14.83 12.27 22.80
N PHE A 173 15.24 11.32 21.95
CA PHE A 173 15.44 9.92 22.34
C PHE A 173 16.62 9.74 23.31
N LEU A 174 17.76 10.40 23.08
CA LEU A 174 18.94 10.29 23.95
C LEU A 174 18.68 10.85 25.36
N ALA A 175 17.86 11.91 25.46
CA ALA A 175 17.43 12.45 26.74
C ALA A 175 16.66 11.41 27.59
N GLN A 176 16.08 10.39 26.94
CA GLN A 176 15.32 9.32 27.58
C GLN A 176 16.17 8.05 27.84
N MET A 177 17.17 7.75 27.00
CA MET A 177 17.92 6.48 27.05
C MET A 177 19.20 6.48 27.90
N GLY A 178 19.69 7.63 28.37
CA GLY A 178 20.80 7.70 29.35
C GLY A 178 22.18 7.22 28.89
N SER A 179 22.30 6.50 27.77
CA SER A 179 23.57 6.06 27.17
C SER A 179 23.57 6.22 25.64
N LEU A 180 24.76 6.32 25.05
CA LEU A 180 24.99 6.47 23.61
C LEU A 180 24.92 5.10 22.91
N PRO A 181 24.03 4.90 21.93
CA PRO A 181 23.98 3.64 21.20
C PRO A 181 25.20 3.48 20.29
N THR A 182 25.79 2.28 20.30
CA THR A 182 26.93 1.92 19.45
C THR A 182 26.52 1.36 18.10
N ASP A 183 25.24 1.06 17.92
CA ASP A 183 24.66 0.49 16.70
C ASP A 183 23.63 1.42 16.04
N ARG A 184 23.14 1.00 14.88
CA ARG A 184 22.09 1.69 14.12
C ARG A 184 20.68 1.42 14.67
N GLY A 185 20.56 0.85 15.87
CA GLY A 185 19.30 0.46 16.51
C GLY A 185 18.29 1.61 16.61
N LEU A 186 18.78 2.83 16.86
CA LEU A 186 17.94 4.03 16.94
C LEU A 186 17.13 4.28 15.66
N TYR A 187 17.69 3.97 14.49
CA TYR A 187 17.01 4.22 13.23
C TYR A 187 15.75 3.37 13.06
N HIS A 188 15.64 2.20 13.71
CA HIS A 188 14.43 1.38 13.67
C HIS A 188 13.23 2.02 14.39
N SER A 189 13.49 2.94 15.33
CA SER A 189 12.42 3.71 15.99
C SER A 189 11.90 4.87 15.13
N ILE A 190 12.72 5.36 14.19
CA ILE A 190 12.41 6.49 13.32
C ILE A 190 11.86 6.01 11.97
N PHE A 191 12.45 4.95 11.43
CA PHE A 191 12.17 4.43 10.11
C PHE A 191 11.42 3.10 10.18
N GLN A 192 10.09 3.19 10.31
CA GLN A 192 9.18 2.05 10.28
C GLN A 192 8.53 1.95 8.90
N SER A 193 8.98 0.98 8.10
CA SER A 193 8.44 0.74 6.77
C SER A 193 7.17 -0.11 6.81
N ALA A 194 6.15 0.24 6.03
CA ALA A 194 5.10 -0.71 5.67
C ALA A 194 5.64 -1.71 4.63
N ILE A 195 5.32 -3.00 4.77
CA ILE A 195 5.76 -4.06 3.86
C ILE A 195 4.54 -4.61 3.10
N LYS A 196 4.64 -4.72 1.77
CA LYS A 196 3.65 -5.44 0.95
C LYS A 196 4.32 -6.22 -0.17
N PRO A 197 3.70 -7.29 -0.71
CA PRO A 197 4.22 -7.93 -1.92
C PRO A 197 4.31 -6.95 -3.08
N SER A 198 5.35 -7.06 -3.91
CA SER A 198 5.59 -6.07 -4.97
C SER A 198 4.58 -6.12 -6.11
N PHE A 199 3.91 -7.26 -6.30
CA PHE A 199 2.84 -7.42 -7.29
C PHE A 199 1.46 -6.94 -6.85
N ILE A 200 1.30 -6.56 -5.58
CA ILE A 200 0.05 -6.00 -5.05
C ILE A 200 0.21 -4.49 -5.13
N GLY A 201 -0.53 -3.85 -6.03
CA GLY A 201 -0.48 -2.41 -6.24
C GLY A 201 -1.30 -1.66 -5.18
N SER A 202 -2.46 -2.20 -4.81
CA SER A 202 -3.37 -1.55 -3.87
C SER A 202 -2.76 -1.38 -2.48
N ARG A 203 -3.16 -0.32 -1.79
CA ARG A 203 -2.63 0.04 -0.47
C ARG A 203 -3.72 -0.13 0.58
N ILE A 204 -3.30 -0.54 1.77
CA ILE A 204 -4.16 -0.56 2.95
C ILE A 204 -3.61 0.46 3.94
N PHE A 205 -4.42 1.43 4.32
CA PHE A 205 -4.03 2.45 5.29
C PHE A 205 -4.70 2.20 6.64
N PHE A 206 -3.90 1.96 7.66
CA PHE A 206 -4.37 1.99 9.03
C PHE A 206 -4.29 3.44 9.52
N GLY A 207 -5.42 4.14 9.52
CA GLY A 207 -5.52 5.44 10.17
C GLY A 207 -5.14 5.34 11.65
N LYS A 208 -4.66 6.44 12.23
CA LYS A 208 -4.48 6.53 13.67
C LYS A 208 -5.80 6.18 14.33
N ALA A 209 -5.86 5.03 15.00
CA ALA A 209 -7.04 4.50 15.66
C ALA A 209 -7.49 5.32 16.89
N GLU A 210 -6.87 6.47 17.12
CA GLU A 210 -7.21 7.38 18.19
C GLU A 210 -8.65 7.85 17.95
N GLN A 211 -9.57 7.40 18.83
CA GLN A 211 -11.01 7.74 18.87
C GLN A 211 -11.96 6.93 17.97
N LEU A 212 -11.52 5.86 17.31
CA LEU A 212 -12.44 4.98 16.57
C LEU A 212 -13.16 4.00 17.51
N GLN A 213 -14.49 3.93 17.43
CA GLN A 213 -15.30 2.94 18.16
C GLN A 213 -15.55 1.72 17.27
N LEU A 214 -15.15 0.53 17.72
CA LEU A 214 -15.45 -0.73 17.03
C LEU A 214 -16.94 -1.06 17.18
N LEU A 215 -17.64 -1.24 16.06
CA LEU A 215 -19.05 -1.62 15.99
C LEU A 215 -19.25 -3.11 15.71
N ASP A 216 -18.41 -3.71 14.86
CA ASP A 216 -18.51 -5.11 14.45
C ASP A 216 -17.17 -5.68 14.04
N GLN A 217 -17.04 -7.00 14.13
CA GLN A 217 -15.89 -7.74 13.63
C GLN A 217 -16.32 -9.11 13.10
N TYR A 218 -15.85 -9.47 11.92
CA TYR A 218 -16.07 -10.78 11.31
C TYR A 218 -14.97 -11.10 10.29
N GLU A 219 -15.02 -12.29 9.69
CA GLU A 219 -13.98 -12.76 8.77
C GLU A 219 -14.55 -13.05 7.38
N VAL A 220 -13.80 -12.68 6.35
CA VAL A 220 -14.10 -12.97 4.94
C VAL A 220 -12.83 -13.46 4.25
N LEU A 221 -12.85 -14.68 3.70
CA LEU A 221 -11.71 -15.30 3.00
C LEU A 221 -10.38 -15.22 3.77
N GLY A 222 -10.38 -15.54 5.07
CA GLY A 222 -9.17 -15.47 5.91
C GLY A 222 -8.77 -14.06 6.33
N SER A 223 -9.53 -13.03 5.94
CA SER A 223 -9.24 -11.63 6.21
C SER A 223 -10.17 -11.09 7.28
N GLN A 224 -9.59 -10.46 8.30
CA GLN A 224 -10.36 -9.86 9.39
C GLN A 224 -10.96 -8.53 8.94
N ILE A 225 -12.28 -8.40 9.09
CA ILE A 225 -13.06 -7.21 8.81
C ILE A 225 -13.45 -6.56 10.14
N HIS A 226 -13.19 -5.27 10.26
CA HIS A 226 -13.60 -4.46 11.40
C HIS A 226 -14.43 -3.28 10.91
N ILE A 227 -15.61 -3.08 11.50
CA ILE A 227 -16.43 -1.92 11.24
C ILE A 227 -16.24 -0.92 12.37
N TYR A 228 -15.78 0.29 12.05
CA TYR A 228 -15.61 1.37 13.02
C TYR A 228 -16.60 2.50 12.77
N GLN A 229 -16.94 3.21 13.84
CA GLN A 229 -17.58 4.51 13.80
C GLN A 229 -16.56 5.60 14.14
N HIS A 230 -16.54 6.65 13.33
CA HIS A 230 -15.77 7.85 13.62
C HIS A 230 -16.68 8.87 14.34
N PRO A 231 -16.23 9.54 15.41
CA PRO A 231 -17.05 10.50 16.15
C PRO A 231 -17.53 11.68 15.28
N ASP A 232 -16.66 12.17 14.39
CA ASP A 232 -16.95 13.33 13.53
C ASP A 232 -17.46 12.99 12.11
N ARG A 233 -17.66 11.71 11.76
CA ARG A 233 -18.16 11.32 10.43
C ARG A 233 -19.45 10.54 10.50
N ILE A 234 -20.30 10.75 9.50
CA ILE A 234 -21.58 10.05 9.37
C ILE A 234 -21.37 8.64 8.82
N GLU A 235 -20.45 8.49 7.87
CA GLU A 235 -20.10 7.19 7.27
C GLU A 235 -19.31 6.32 8.24
N CYS A 236 -19.59 5.02 8.22
CA CYS A 236 -18.79 4.03 8.94
C CYS A 236 -17.48 3.75 8.21
N LEU A 237 -16.51 3.17 8.90
CA LEU A 237 -15.25 2.73 8.31
C LEU A 237 -15.23 1.21 8.21
N TYR A 238 -14.96 0.68 7.02
CA TYR A 238 -14.79 -0.74 6.75
C TYR A 238 -13.31 -1.06 6.62
N PHE A 239 -12.72 -1.65 7.66
CA PHE A 239 -11.29 -1.95 7.68
C PHE A 239 -11.06 -3.43 7.44
N VAL A 240 -10.37 -3.76 6.36
CA VAL A 240 -9.93 -5.12 6.06
C VAL A 240 -8.42 -5.24 6.28
N ASN A 241 -8.01 -6.35 6.87
CA ASN A 241 -6.60 -6.73 7.00
C ASN A 241 -6.37 -8.12 6.39
N PRO A 242 -6.03 -8.21 5.10
CA PRO A 242 -5.74 -9.47 4.44
C PRO A 242 -4.40 -10.05 4.92
N PRO A 243 -4.30 -11.38 5.05
CA PRO A 243 -3.09 -12.04 5.55
C PRO A 243 -1.86 -11.71 4.70
N GLU A 244 -2.02 -11.49 3.39
CA GLU A 244 -0.93 -11.14 2.48
C GLU A 244 -0.25 -9.79 2.74
N TYR A 245 -0.75 -8.94 3.64
CA TYR A 245 -0.06 -7.70 4.06
C TYR A 245 0.75 -7.88 5.36
N THR A 246 0.68 -9.06 5.98
CA THR A 246 1.31 -9.36 7.28
C THR A 246 2.26 -10.56 7.21
N LEU A 247 2.59 -11.04 6.01
CA LEU A 247 3.48 -12.17 5.83
C LEU A 247 4.95 -11.79 6.15
N PRO A 248 5.76 -12.75 6.60
CA PRO A 248 7.19 -12.55 6.76
C PRO A 248 7.92 -12.48 5.39
N PRO A 249 9.10 -11.84 5.32
CA PRO A 249 9.86 -11.63 4.08
C PRO A 249 10.11 -12.87 3.23
N GLU A 250 10.40 -14.01 3.85
CA GLU A 250 10.63 -15.28 3.15
C GLU A 250 9.40 -15.76 2.38
N LYS A 251 8.19 -15.50 2.88
CA LYS A 251 6.95 -15.85 2.18
C LYS A 251 6.68 -14.89 1.03
N TYR A 252 7.00 -13.60 1.16
CA TYR A 252 6.92 -12.66 0.04
C TYR A 252 7.83 -13.05 -1.13
N PHE A 253 9.05 -13.48 -0.83
CA PHE A 253 9.96 -14.04 -1.83
C PHE A 253 9.31 -15.20 -2.61
N LEU A 254 8.66 -16.13 -1.91
CA LEU A 254 7.99 -17.26 -2.55
C LEU A 254 6.82 -16.82 -3.43
N LEU A 255 5.99 -15.87 -2.99
CA LEU A 255 4.87 -15.35 -3.79
C LEU A 255 5.35 -14.70 -5.09
N GLU A 256 6.33 -13.79 -5.00
CA GLU A 256 6.91 -13.07 -6.14
C GLU A 256 7.55 -14.05 -7.14
N LYS A 257 8.39 -14.96 -6.64
CA LYS A 257 9.07 -15.95 -7.51
C LYS A 257 8.11 -16.93 -8.13
N THR A 258 7.07 -17.34 -7.41
CA THR A 258 6.02 -18.20 -7.97
C THR A 258 5.30 -17.50 -9.11
N LYS A 259 4.92 -16.22 -8.94
CA LYS A 259 4.31 -15.41 -10.00
C LYS A 259 5.23 -15.33 -11.22
N GLU A 260 6.52 -15.03 -11.04
CA GLU A 260 7.52 -14.95 -12.11
C GLU A 260 7.65 -16.29 -12.88
N VAL A 261 7.84 -17.40 -12.17
CA VAL A 261 8.03 -18.73 -12.76
C VAL A 261 6.81 -19.18 -13.56
N VAL A 262 5.61 -19.02 -13.00
CA VAL A 262 4.36 -19.47 -13.65
C VAL A 262 3.99 -18.55 -14.82
N SER A 263 4.24 -17.24 -14.71
CA SER A 263 3.99 -16.31 -15.81
C SER A 263 4.88 -16.58 -17.02
N ALA A 264 6.11 -17.05 -16.81
CA ALA A 264 7.04 -17.43 -17.88
C ALA A 264 6.61 -18.71 -18.64
N HIS A 265 5.81 -19.59 -18.03
CA HIS A 265 5.44 -20.90 -18.57
C HIS A 265 3.93 -21.04 -18.83
N ARG A 266 3.25 -19.94 -19.19
CA ARG A 266 1.79 -19.95 -19.36
C ARG A 266 1.36 -20.91 -20.49
N PRO A 267 0.57 -21.96 -20.21
CA PRO A 267 0.19 -22.94 -21.23
C PRO A 267 -0.74 -22.34 -22.28
N SER A 268 -0.55 -22.73 -23.54
CA SER A 268 -1.35 -22.26 -24.68
C SER A 268 -2.83 -22.65 -24.61
N SER A 269 -3.16 -23.71 -23.87
CA SER A 269 -4.53 -24.28 -23.75
C SER A 269 -5.45 -23.54 -22.78
N VAL A 270 -4.92 -22.58 -22.00
CA VAL A 270 -5.68 -21.85 -20.97
C VAL A 270 -6.75 -20.95 -21.56
N GLY A 271 -6.58 -20.50 -22.81
CA GLY A 271 -7.53 -19.58 -23.48
C GLY A 271 -8.95 -20.15 -23.66
N PHE A 272 -9.13 -21.46 -23.49
CA PHE A 272 -10.43 -22.14 -23.64
C PHE A 272 -11.09 -22.52 -22.31
N MET A 273 -10.45 -22.25 -21.17
CA MET A 273 -10.97 -22.62 -19.85
C MET A 273 -11.85 -21.51 -19.28
N ASP A 274 -12.97 -21.87 -18.65
CA ASP A 274 -13.69 -20.94 -17.79
C ASP A 274 -12.83 -20.54 -16.57
N ILE A 275 -13.19 -19.44 -15.91
CA ILE A 275 -12.40 -18.89 -14.80
C ILE A 275 -12.28 -19.85 -13.61
N VAL A 276 -13.32 -20.65 -13.35
CA VAL A 276 -13.36 -21.60 -12.23
C VAL A 276 -12.37 -22.74 -12.46
N GLN A 277 -12.34 -23.28 -13.68
CA GLN A 277 -11.40 -24.31 -14.09
C GLN A 277 -9.97 -23.76 -14.14
N ALA A 278 -9.78 -22.56 -14.70
CA ALA A 278 -8.47 -21.92 -14.75
C ALA A 278 -7.89 -21.73 -13.33
N ARG A 279 -8.68 -21.22 -12.39
CA ARG A 279 -8.28 -21.09 -10.97
C ARG A 279 -7.85 -22.43 -10.39
N LYS A 280 -8.66 -23.49 -10.53
CA LYS A 280 -8.33 -24.83 -10.01
C LYS A 280 -7.05 -25.39 -10.62
N TYR A 281 -6.82 -25.17 -11.91
CA TYR A 281 -5.64 -25.65 -12.62
C TYR A 281 -4.37 -24.96 -12.12
N PHE A 282 -4.36 -23.63 -12.14
CA PHE A 282 -3.19 -22.86 -11.71
C PHE A 282 -2.93 -22.96 -10.21
N HIS A 283 -3.97 -23.11 -9.38
CA HIS A 283 -3.80 -23.32 -7.94
C HIS A 283 -2.88 -24.52 -7.65
N LYS A 284 -3.10 -25.65 -8.33
CA LYS A 284 -2.23 -26.83 -8.22
C LYS A 284 -0.79 -26.55 -8.65
N ILE A 285 -0.62 -25.76 -9.71
CA ILE A 285 0.71 -25.34 -10.19
C ILE A 285 1.40 -24.43 -9.16
N TYR A 286 0.66 -23.50 -8.56
CA TYR A 286 1.17 -22.62 -7.52
C TYR A 286 1.62 -23.42 -6.30
N VAL A 287 0.81 -24.35 -5.79
CA VAL A 287 1.20 -25.23 -4.67
C VAL A 287 2.48 -26.01 -4.97
N ALA A 288 2.60 -26.58 -6.17
CA ALA A 288 3.78 -27.32 -6.59
C ALA A 288 5.03 -26.43 -6.72
N THR A 289 4.88 -25.24 -7.33
CA THR A 289 5.97 -24.27 -7.52
C THR A 289 6.46 -23.70 -6.19
N ILE A 290 5.53 -23.32 -5.29
CA ILE A 290 5.85 -22.85 -3.94
C ILE A 290 6.60 -23.94 -3.16
N SER A 291 6.17 -25.21 -3.28
CA SER A 291 6.83 -26.33 -2.62
C SER A 291 8.28 -26.53 -3.08
N ASP A 292 8.53 -26.49 -4.39
CA ASP A 292 9.87 -26.62 -4.98
C ASP A 292 10.76 -25.43 -4.58
N LEU A 293 10.26 -24.20 -4.68
CA LEU A 293 10.99 -23.00 -4.28
C LEU A 293 11.32 -22.99 -2.78
N ALA A 294 10.37 -23.38 -1.93
CA ALA A 294 10.60 -23.46 -0.48
C ALA A 294 11.71 -24.48 -0.14
N THR A 295 11.71 -25.64 -0.81
CA THR A 295 12.73 -26.67 -0.59
C THR A 295 14.11 -26.20 -1.05
N ARG A 296 14.21 -25.57 -2.24
CA ARG A 296 15.48 -25.03 -2.76
C ARG A 296 16.08 -23.95 -1.87
N ASN A 297 15.24 -23.14 -1.23
CA ASN A 297 15.66 -22.01 -0.40
C ASN A 297 15.65 -22.34 1.10
N ARG A 298 15.46 -23.61 1.49
CA ARG A 298 15.43 -24.09 2.89
C ARG A 298 14.40 -23.36 3.77
N ILE A 299 13.27 -22.98 3.18
CA ILE A 299 12.13 -22.37 3.90
C ILE A 299 11.20 -23.50 4.32
N SER A 300 10.99 -23.66 5.63
CA SER A 300 10.03 -24.63 6.16
C SER A 300 8.62 -24.10 6.02
N LEU A 301 7.74 -24.85 5.34
CA LEU A 301 6.32 -24.54 5.21
C LEU A 301 5.48 -25.78 5.53
N SER A 302 4.40 -25.57 6.28
CA SER A 302 3.34 -26.56 6.47
C SER A 302 2.56 -26.80 5.16
N VAL A 303 1.70 -27.81 5.15
CA VAL A 303 0.79 -28.05 4.01
C VAL A 303 -0.21 -26.90 3.87
N GLU A 304 -0.75 -26.42 4.98
CA GLU A 304 -1.70 -25.31 5.03
C GLU A 304 -1.07 -24.01 4.52
N GLU A 305 0.16 -23.69 4.95
CA GLU A 305 0.84 -22.47 4.49
C GLU A 305 1.09 -22.47 2.97
N LYS A 306 1.30 -23.64 2.36
CA LYS A 306 1.46 -23.74 0.89
C LYS A 306 0.14 -23.46 0.18
N GLU A 307 -0.96 -23.98 0.70
CA GLU A 307 -2.31 -23.75 0.17
C GLU A 307 -2.72 -22.28 0.31
N ASP A 308 -2.42 -21.66 1.46
CA ASP A 308 -2.67 -20.23 1.70
C ASP A 308 -1.89 -19.35 0.74
N LEU A 309 -0.58 -19.59 0.61
CA LEU A 309 0.27 -18.84 -0.31
C LEU A 309 -0.18 -19.04 -1.76
N ALA A 310 -0.57 -20.26 -2.16
CA ALA A 310 -1.11 -20.52 -3.50
C ALA A 310 -2.43 -19.78 -3.73
N THR A 311 -3.30 -19.72 -2.72
CA THR A 311 -4.56 -18.96 -2.76
C THR A 311 -4.28 -17.47 -2.95
N ILE A 312 -3.31 -16.92 -2.22
CA ILE A 312 -2.88 -15.52 -2.36
C ILE A 312 -2.36 -15.25 -3.78
N VAL A 313 -1.44 -16.06 -4.32
CA VAL A 313 -0.95 -15.85 -5.71
C VAL A 313 -2.12 -15.92 -6.69
N SER A 314 -2.98 -16.95 -6.57
CA SER A 314 -4.14 -17.15 -7.43
C SER A 314 -5.10 -15.96 -7.41
N ARG A 315 -5.34 -15.37 -6.23
CA ARG A 315 -6.18 -14.18 -6.05
C ARG A 315 -5.67 -12.98 -6.85
N TYR A 316 -4.36 -12.75 -6.93
CA TYR A 316 -3.81 -11.58 -7.64
C TYR A 316 -3.43 -11.86 -9.11
N THR A 317 -3.27 -13.11 -9.53
CA THR A 317 -2.93 -13.45 -10.92
C THR A 317 -4.15 -13.78 -11.77
N ILE A 318 -5.09 -14.56 -11.23
CA ILE A 318 -6.27 -15.07 -11.96
C ILE A 318 -7.54 -14.46 -11.40
N GLY A 319 -7.60 -14.32 -10.07
CA GLY A 319 -8.69 -13.69 -9.36
C GLY A 319 -8.60 -12.17 -9.32
N TYR A 320 -9.52 -11.53 -8.61
CA TYR A 320 -9.76 -10.08 -8.69
C TYR A 320 -8.94 -9.25 -7.70
N GLY A 321 -7.81 -9.80 -7.23
CA GLY A 321 -6.94 -9.16 -6.24
C GLY A 321 -7.70 -8.86 -4.95
N ILE A 322 -7.45 -7.67 -4.39
CA ILE A 322 -8.10 -7.24 -3.15
C ILE A 322 -9.64 -7.13 -3.27
N LEU A 323 -10.16 -6.82 -4.47
CA LEU A 323 -11.61 -6.71 -4.68
C LEU A 323 -12.32 -8.04 -4.47
N GLU A 324 -11.64 -9.16 -4.67
CA GLU A 324 -12.24 -10.47 -4.44
C GLU A 324 -12.69 -10.65 -2.98
N ILE A 325 -11.97 -10.06 -2.03
CA ILE A 325 -12.32 -10.10 -0.60
C ILE A 325 -13.60 -9.29 -0.36
N LEU A 326 -13.67 -8.08 -0.91
CA LEU A 326 -14.87 -7.23 -0.81
C LEU A 326 -16.08 -7.87 -1.50
N LEU A 327 -15.91 -8.37 -2.71
CA LEU A 327 -16.99 -8.96 -3.49
C LEU A 327 -17.47 -10.32 -2.93
N SER A 328 -16.66 -10.97 -2.10
CA SER A 328 -17.05 -12.20 -1.39
C SER A 328 -17.78 -11.92 -0.07
N ASP A 329 -17.74 -10.69 0.44
CA ASP A 329 -18.47 -10.31 1.65
C ASP A 329 -19.96 -10.13 1.35
N ARG A 330 -20.77 -11.09 1.81
CA ARG A 330 -22.22 -11.09 1.61
C ARG A 330 -22.96 -10.01 2.41
N SER A 331 -22.26 -9.27 3.28
CA SER A 331 -22.80 -8.10 3.97
C SER A 331 -22.68 -6.82 3.14
N ILE A 332 -21.98 -6.85 2.01
CA ILE A 332 -21.85 -5.73 1.06
C ILE A 332 -22.92 -5.84 -0.04
N THR A 333 -23.37 -4.70 -0.55
CA THR A 333 -24.35 -4.61 -1.65
C THR A 333 -23.78 -3.91 -2.87
N ASP A 334 -23.03 -2.82 -2.66
CA ASP A 334 -22.41 -2.04 -3.72
C ASP A 334 -20.97 -1.69 -3.32
N VAL A 335 -20.07 -1.66 -4.29
CA VAL A 335 -18.68 -1.20 -4.16
C VAL A 335 -18.40 -0.18 -5.26
N TYR A 336 -17.84 0.97 -4.87
CA TYR A 336 -17.54 2.10 -5.74
C TYR A 336 -16.05 2.43 -5.66
N ILE A 337 -15.43 2.55 -6.82
CA ILE A 337 -14.03 2.95 -6.96
C ILE A 337 -14.00 4.18 -7.85
N ASP A 338 -13.77 5.32 -7.22
CA ASP A 338 -13.79 6.60 -7.90
C ASP A 338 -12.46 6.91 -8.60
N SER A 339 -12.54 7.78 -9.59
CA SER A 339 -11.39 8.38 -10.26
C SER A 339 -10.98 9.69 -9.56
N PRO A 340 -9.69 10.10 -9.59
CA PRO A 340 -8.53 9.34 -10.04
C PRO A 340 -8.20 8.15 -9.12
N LEU A 341 -7.72 7.06 -9.71
CA LEU A 341 -7.29 5.87 -8.99
C LEU A 341 -5.98 6.13 -8.24
N GLY A 342 -5.77 5.44 -7.13
CA GLY A 342 -4.56 5.57 -6.32
C GLY A 342 -4.60 6.70 -5.27
N ASP A 343 -5.61 7.57 -5.31
CA ASP A 343 -5.78 8.69 -4.36
C ASP A 343 -6.85 8.44 -3.30
N LYS A 344 -8.00 7.94 -3.75
CA LYS A 344 -9.20 7.83 -2.94
C LYS A 344 -9.39 6.41 -2.41
N PRO A 345 -9.98 6.27 -1.21
CA PRO A 345 -10.38 4.96 -0.71
C PRO A 345 -11.51 4.38 -1.57
N ILE A 346 -11.66 3.06 -1.54
CA ILE A 346 -12.87 2.40 -2.05
C ILE A 346 -14.02 2.72 -1.10
N TYR A 347 -15.19 3.03 -1.66
CA TYR A 347 -16.44 3.18 -0.91
C TYR A 347 -17.33 1.96 -1.13
N LEU A 348 -18.14 1.61 -0.14
CA LEU A 348 -19.08 0.50 -0.25
C LEU A 348 -20.37 0.78 0.50
N VAL A 349 -21.40 -0.03 0.21
CA VAL A 349 -22.66 -0.03 0.95
C VAL A 349 -22.80 -1.36 1.68
N HIS A 350 -22.71 -1.30 3.01
CA HIS A 350 -22.92 -2.42 3.92
C HIS A 350 -24.40 -2.52 4.31
N GLN A 351 -24.96 -3.72 4.30
CA GLN A 351 -26.39 -3.97 4.55
C GLN A 351 -26.87 -3.45 5.92
N LYS A 352 -26.01 -3.53 6.95
CA LYS A 352 -26.30 -3.10 8.32
C LYS A 352 -25.87 -1.66 8.62
N TYR A 353 -24.80 -1.19 7.98
CA TYR A 353 -24.11 0.05 8.38
C TYR A 353 -24.26 1.17 7.34
N GLY A 354 -24.90 0.91 6.21
CA GLY A 354 -25.08 1.88 5.14
C GLY A 354 -23.77 2.14 4.41
N GLN A 355 -23.52 3.40 4.06
CA GLN A 355 -22.30 3.80 3.36
C GLN A 355 -21.09 3.67 4.30
N CYS A 356 -20.07 2.97 3.82
CA CYS A 356 -18.79 2.85 4.50
C CYS A 356 -17.64 3.28 3.58
N GLN A 357 -16.65 3.95 4.18
CA GLN A 357 -15.35 4.18 3.56
C GLN A 357 -14.41 3.03 3.94
N THR A 358 -13.69 2.47 2.98
CA THR A 358 -12.70 1.43 3.28
C THR A 358 -11.33 2.00 3.66
N ASN A 359 -10.45 1.14 4.18
CA ASN A 359 -9.01 1.41 4.30
C ASN A 359 -8.22 1.07 3.02
N ILE A 360 -8.86 0.69 1.92
CA ILE A 360 -8.19 0.28 0.68
C ILE A 360 -8.13 1.46 -0.29
N ILE A 361 -6.93 1.77 -0.78
CA ILE A 361 -6.71 2.66 -1.92
C ILE A 361 -6.37 1.79 -3.13
N PHE A 362 -7.25 1.80 -4.12
CA PHE A 362 -7.15 0.92 -5.28
C PHE A 362 -6.16 1.48 -6.32
N SER A 363 -5.19 0.66 -6.74
CA SER A 363 -4.13 1.12 -7.65
C SER A 363 -4.56 1.15 -9.12
N ASP A 364 -3.98 2.06 -9.89
CA ASP A 364 -4.19 2.15 -11.34
C ASP A 364 -3.69 0.90 -12.09
N GLU A 365 -2.60 0.28 -11.63
CA GLU A 365 -2.07 -0.95 -12.23
C GLU A 365 -3.03 -2.13 -12.07
N GLU A 366 -3.59 -2.33 -10.86
CA GLU A 366 -4.59 -3.37 -10.62
C GLU A 366 -5.89 -3.08 -11.38
N ALA A 367 -6.32 -1.82 -11.46
CA ALA A 367 -7.46 -1.44 -12.27
C ALA A 367 -7.28 -1.75 -13.75
N ARG A 368 -6.11 -1.44 -14.34
CA ARG A 368 -5.80 -1.79 -15.73
C ARG A 368 -5.80 -3.30 -15.94
N ALA A 369 -5.23 -4.07 -15.01
CA ALA A 369 -5.25 -5.53 -15.07
C ALA A 369 -6.68 -6.09 -15.00
N LEU A 370 -7.52 -5.55 -14.11
CA LEU A 370 -8.92 -5.92 -13.99
C LEU A 370 -9.73 -5.59 -15.24
N VAL A 371 -9.59 -4.37 -15.77
CA VAL A 371 -10.25 -3.96 -17.02
C VAL A 371 -9.85 -4.87 -18.17
N SER A 372 -8.57 -5.18 -18.32
CA SER A 372 -8.11 -6.13 -19.33
C SER A 372 -8.77 -7.50 -19.18
N ARG A 373 -8.99 -7.96 -17.94
CA ARG A 373 -9.67 -9.23 -17.68
C ARG A 373 -11.16 -9.14 -17.96
N PHE A 374 -11.83 -8.08 -17.55
CA PHE A 374 -13.25 -7.86 -17.79
C PHE A 374 -13.56 -7.79 -19.29
N ARG A 375 -12.70 -7.15 -20.09
CA ARG A 375 -12.78 -7.18 -21.56
C ARG A 375 -12.68 -8.61 -22.10
N ALA A 376 -11.72 -9.41 -21.60
CA ALA A 376 -11.54 -10.78 -22.03
C ALA A 376 -12.72 -11.68 -21.66
N LEU A 377 -13.31 -11.50 -20.47
CA LEU A 377 -14.46 -12.28 -20.00
C LEU A 377 -15.77 -11.89 -20.70
N SER A 378 -16.00 -10.60 -20.89
CA SER A 378 -17.23 -10.08 -21.51
C SER A 378 -17.22 -10.16 -23.04
N GLY A 379 -16.04 -10.26 -23.66
CA GLY A 379 -15.87 -10.12 -25.11
C GLY A 379 -16.14 -8.71 -25.63
N ARG A 380 -16.26 -7.70 -24.74
CA ARG A 380 -16.58 -6.32 -25.10
C ARG A 380 -15.32 -5.43 -25.11
N PRO A 381 -15.20 -4.48 -26.05
CA PRO A 381 -14.11 -3.49 -26.03
C PRO A 381 -14.28 -2.52 -24.85
N PHE A 382 -13.16 -1.92 -24.43
CA PHE A 382 -13.14 -0.79 -23.51
C PHE A 382 -11.91 0.06 -23.84
N ASP A 383 -12.17 1.25 -24.39
CA ASP A 383 -11.21 2.24 -24.88
C ASP A 383 -11.90 3.62 -24.97
N GLU A 384 -11.22 4.66 -25.45
CA GLU A 384 -11.82 6.00 -25.53
C GLU A 384 -13.02 6.09 -26.50
N ALA A 385 -13.12 5.18 -27.47
CA ALA A 385 -14.27 5.10 -28.37
C ALA A 385 -15.44 4.31 -27.74
N HIS A 386 -15.14 3.38 -26.83
CA HIS A 386 -16.09 2.57 -26.08
C HIS A 386 -15.86 2.73 -24.56
N PRO A 387 -16.19 3.90 -23.99
CA PRO A 387 -15.77 4.26 -22.63
C PRO A 387 -16.61 3.62 -21.53
N ILE A 388 -17.45 2.63 -21.85
CA ILE A 388 -18.36 1.96 -20.92
C ILE A 388 -18.23 0.45 -21.11
N LEU A 389 -18.01 -0.25 -20.02
CA LEU A 389 -18.02 -1.71 -19.96
C LEU A 389 -19.02 -2.15 -18.88
N ASP A 390 -20.08 -2.84 -19.28
CA ASP A 390 -21.10 -3.39 -18.38
C ASP A 390 -21.19 -4.90 -18.60
N PHE A 391 -21.05 -5.72 -17.55
CA PHE A 391 -21.15 -7.18 -17.64
C PHE A 391 -21.31 -7.85 -16.26
N ASP A 392 -21.83 -9.08 -16.24
CA ASP A 392 -21.99 -9.86 -15.02
C ASP A 392 -20.82 -10.84 -14.79
N LEU A 393 -20.20 -10.73 -13.62
CA LEU A 393 -19.29 -11.74 -13.09
C LEU A 393 -20.08 -12.89 -12.48
N GLN A 394 -20.19 -13.98 -13.23
CA GLN A 394 -20.94 -15.17 -12.80
C GLN A 394 -20.33 -15.84 -11.56
N ASP A 395 -19.00 -15.88 -11.45
CA ASP A 395 -18.30 -16.56 -10.35
C ASP A 395 -18.49 -15.88 -9.00
N LEU A 396 -18.63 -14.55 -8.98
CA LEU A 396 -18.90 -13.75 -7.78
C LEU A 396 -20.33 -13.23 -7.69
N GLN A 397 -21.19 -13.54 -8.66
CA GLN A 397 -22.56 -13.02 -8.78
C GLN A 397 -22.59 -11.49 -8.63
N THR A 398 -21.75 -10.80 -9.38
CA THR A 398 -21.57 -9.34 -9.27
C THR A 398 -21.72 -8.69 -10.64
N ARG A 399 -22.63 -7.72 -10.77
CA ARG A 399 -22.68 -6.87 -11.96
C ARG A 399 -21.61 -5.80 -11.88
N ILE A 400 -20.88 -5.61 -12.97
CA ILE A 400 -19.80 -4.65 -13.05
C ILE A 400 -20.15 -3.60 -14.09
N ALA A 401 -20.03 -2.33 -13.71
CA ALA A 401 -19.97 -1.20 -14.61
C ALA A 401 -18.62 -0.49 -14.46
N VAL A 402 -17.90 -0.33 -15.57
CA VAL A 402 -16.66 0.44 -15.65
C VAL A 402 -16.88 1.58 -16.63
N ILE A 403 -16.44 2.78 -16.24
CA ILE A 403 -16.41 3.94 -17.12
C ILE A 403 -14.98 4.46 -17.26
N GLY A 404 -14.65 4.96 -18.45
CA GLY A 404 -13.35 5.57 -18.76
C GLY A 404 -13.49 6.93 -19.43
N ARG A 405 -12.39 7.49 -19.90
CA ARG A 405 -12.40 8.74 -20.67
C ARG A 405 -13.16 8.58 -21.98
N PRO A 406 -13.95 9.59 -22.42
CA PRO A 406 -14.10 10.93 -21.83
C PRO A 406 -15.19 11.03 -20.75
N MET A 407 -15.93 9.96 -20.45
CA MET A 407 -17.05 9.98 -19.49
C MET A 407 -16.60 10.25 -18.04
N ALA A 408 -15.42 9.76 -17.68
CA ALA A 408 -14.72 10.09 -16.45
C ALA A 408 -13.45 10.85 -16.81
N SER A 409 -13.42 12.17 -16.56
CA SER A 409 -12.31 13.06 -16.92
C SER A 409 -10.99 12.60 -16.30
N ASP A 410 -11.06 12.14 -15.06
CA ASP A 410 -9.89 11.89 -14.23
C ASP A 410 -9.32 10.48 -14.43
N GLY A 411 -9.94 9.64 -15.27
CA GLY A 411 -9.49 8.29 -15.58
C GLY A 411 -10.60 7.23 -15.51
N THR A 412 -10.26 6.03 -15.06
CA THR A 412 -11.19 4.90 -14.95
C THR A 412 -11.91 4.91 -13.60
N ALA A 413 -13.20 4.59 -13.57
CA ALA A 413 -13.99 4.39 -12.36
C ALA A 413 -14.84 3.11 -12.46
N PHE A 414 -15.20 2.55 -11.30
CA PHE A 414 -15.92 1.27 -11.19
C PHE A 414 -17.14 1.41 -10.27
N ALA A 415 -18.25 0.81 -10.68
CA ALA A 415 -19.40 0.54 -9.84
C ALA A 415 -19.72 -0.96 -9.92
N LEU A 416 -19.68 -1.63 -8.78
CA LEU A 416 -19.84 -3.07 -8.65
C LEU A 416 -21.06 -3.31 -7.77
N ARG A 417 -22.01 -4.12 -8.24
CA ARG A 417 -23.24 -4.44 -7.52
C ARG A 417 -23.34 -5.93 -7.29
N LEU A 418 -23.32 -6.32 -6.02
CA LEU A 418 -23.40 -7.71 -5.62
C LEU A 418 -24.86 -8.16 -5.67
N HIS A 419 -25.11 -9.31 -6.30
CA HIS A 419 -26.39 -9.98 -6.20
C HIS A 419 -26.44 -10.80 -4.91
N LYS A 420 -27.60 -10.77 -4.25
CA LYS A 420 -27.85 -11.63 -3.10
C LYS A 420 -28.04 -13.05 -3.61
N GLU A 421 -27.20 -13.97 -3.14
CA GLU A 421 -27.23 -15.38 -3.53
C GLU A 421 -28.55 -16.07 -3.15
N THR A 422 -29.18 -15.61 -2.06
CA THR A 422 -30.50 -16.10 -1.63
C THR A 422 -31.58 -15.05 -1.88
N PRO A 423 -32.64 -15.37 -2.64
CA PRO A 423 -33.76 -14.46 -2.79
C PRO A 423 -34.40 -14.19 -1.44
N TRP A 424 -35.03 -13.02 -1.30
CA TRP A 424 -35.84 -12.75 -0.12
C TRP A 424 -37.05 -13.70 -0.10
N THR A 425 -37.48 -14.09 1.09
CA THR A 425 -38.72 -14.86 1.27
C THR A 425 -39.79 -13.99 1.91
N ILE A 426 -41.07 -14.32 1.69
CA ILE A 426 -42.19 -13.60 2.30
C ILE A 426 -42.08 -13.51 3.84
N PRO A 427 -41.68 -14.58 4.57
CA PRO A 427 -41.38 -14.48 5.99
C PRO A 427 -40.33 -13.43 6.35
N GLN A 428 -39.25 -13.32 5.57
CA GLN A 428 -38.21 -12.32 5.83
C GLN A 428 -38.71 -10.88 5.65
N PHE A 429 -39.63 -10.64 4.72
CA PHE A 429 -40.29 -9.34 4.58
C PHE A 429 -41.20 -9.01 5.80
N LEU A 430 -41.88 -10.02 6.36
CA LEU A 430 -42.65 -9.89 7.60
C LEU A 430 -41.74 -9.55 8.79
N ASP A 431 -40.60 -10.22 8.92
CA ASP A 431 -39.62 -9.96 9.98
C ASP A 431 -39.09 -8.53 9.92
N LYS A 432 -38.88 -8.01 8.71
CA LYS A 432 -38.50 -6.62 8.46
C LYS A 432 -39.67 -5.63 8.53
N LYS A 433 -40.88 -6.11 8.81
CA LYS A 433 -42.12 -5.32 8.93
C LYS A 433 -42.42 -4.47 7.69
N MET A 434 -42.01 -4.94 6.51
CA MET A 434 -42.31 -4.25 5.24
C MET A 434 -43.80 -4.37 4.88
N PHE A 435 -44.44 -5.46 5.31
CA PHE A 435 -45.89 -5.63 5.30
C PHE A 435 -46.31 -6.55 6.46
N ASN A 436 -47.62 -6.68 6.69
CA ASN A 436 -48.17 -7.51 7.75
C ASN A 436 -48.58 -8.90 7.22
N GLN A 437 -48.94 -9.79 8.15
CA GLN A 437 -49.31 -11.19 7.85
C GLN A 437 -50.52 -11.29 6.89
N LEU A 438 -51.46 -10.35 6.97
CA LEU A 438 -52.62 -10.31 6.09
C LEU A 438 -52.20 -10.02 4.64
N ALA A 439 -51.33 -9.04 4.43
CA ALA A 439 -50.78 -8.73 3.11
C ALA A 439 -49.98 -9.91 2.55
N ALA A 440 -49.15 -10.56 3.37
CA ALA A 440 -48.42 -11.76 2.99
C ALA A 440 -49.34 -12.89 2.49
N GLY A 441 -50.41 -13.18 3.26
CA GLY A 441 -51.40 -14.19 2.88
C GLY A 441 -52.15 -13.81 1.59
N LEU A 442 -52.50 -12.53 1.43
CA LEU A 442 -53.12 -12.03 0.20
C LEU A 442 -52.19 -12.21 -1.01
N PHE A 443 -50.90 -11.89 -0.86
CA PHE A 443 -49.94 -12.03 -1.93
C PHE A 443 -49.72 -13.49 -2.35
N SER A 444 -49.55 -14.40 -1.38
CA SER A 444 -49.44 -15.84 -1.64
C SER A 444 -50.71 -16.37 -2.33
N PHE A 445 -51.89 -15.95 -1.86
CA PHE A 445 -53.17 -16.29 -2.51
C PHE A 445 -53.27 -15.79 -3.95
N LEU A 446 -52.82 -14.56 -4.24
CA LEU A 446 -52.83 -14.02 -5.59
C LEU A 446 -51.89 -14.79 -6.54
N VAL A 447 -50.73 -15.24 -6.04
CA VAL A 447 -49.80 -16.09 -6.80
C VAL A 447 -50.43 -17.46 -7.08
N ASP A 448 -51.00 -18.11 -6.06
CA ASP A 448 -51.67 -19.41 -6.20
C ASP A 448 -52.86 -19.34 -7.16
N ALA A 449 -53.60 -18.23 -7.13
CA ALA A 449 -54.69 -17.93 -8.06
C ALA A 449 -54.24 -17.50 -9.48
N GLN A 450 -52.93 -17.54 -9.77
CA GLN A 450 -52.34 -17.17 -11.06
C GLN A 450 -52.68 -15.73 -11.51
N ALA A 451 -52.84 -14.81 -10.56
CA ALA A 451 -53.13 -13.42 -10.88
C ALA A 451 -51.94 -12.75 -11.58
N SER A 452 -52.22 -11.94 -12.61
CA SER A 452 -51.21 -11.09 -13.23
C SER A 452 -50.89 -9.90 -12.32
N MET A 453 -49.63 -9.75 -11.95
CA MET A 453 -49.17 -8.71 -11.02
C MET A 453 -48.02 -7.89 -11.62
N LEU A 454 -48.03 -6.59 -11.35
CA LEU A 454 -46.94 -5.67 -11.68
C LEU A 454 -46.43 -5.01 -10.41
N ILE A 455 -45.14 -5.19 -10.10
CA ILE A 455 -44.52 -4.59 -8.93
C ILE A 455 -43.85 -3.28 -9.32
N VAL A 456 -44.39 -2.17 -8.83
CA VAL A 456 -43.94 -0.80 -9.12
C VAL A 456 -43.30 -0.13 -7.91
N GLY A 457 -42.48 0.90 -8.14
CA GLY A 457 -41.75 1.60 -7.09
C GLY A 457 -40.49 2.30 -7.60
N SER A 458 -39.91 3.19 -6.78
CA SER A 458 -38.67 3.93 -7.11
C SER A 458 -37.44 3.01 -7.15
N ARG A 459 -36.29 3.55 -7.60
CA ARG A 459 -35.00 2.83 -7.57
C ARG A 459 -34.65 2.49 -6.11
N GLY A 460 -34.26 1.24 -5.85
CA GLY A 460 -33.92 0.79 -4.49
C GLY A 460 -35.11 0.37 -3.62
N ALA A 461 -36.37 0.52 -4.07
CA ALA A 461 -37.56 0.17 -3.28
C ALA A 461 -37.79 -1.35 -3.06
N GLY A 462 -36.86 -2.22 -3.45
CA GLY A 462 -36.98 -3.67 -3.26
C GLY A 462 -37.88 -4.40 -4.28
N LYS A 463 -38.24 -3.77 -5.41
CA LYS A 463 -39.13 -4.37 -6.44
C LYS A 463 -38.73 -5.78 -6.88
N THR A 464 -37.49 -5.93 -7.35
CA THR A 464 -36.97 -7.22 -7.84
C THR A 464 -36.89 -8.25 -6.71
N SER A 465 -36.53 -7.81 -5.49
CA SER A 465 -36.49 -8.69 -4.31
C SER A 465 -37.88 -9.19 -3.92
N PHE A 466 -38.90 -8.34 -4.00
CA PHE A 466 -40.28 -8.74 -3.74
C PHE A 466 -40.82 -9.65 -4.87
N LEU A 467 -40.52 -9.35 -6.13
CA LEU A 467 -40.88 -10.22 -7.26
C LEU A 467 -40.29 -11.63 -7.08
N GLN A 468 -39.00 -11.72 -6.77
CA GLN A 468 -38.32 -12.99 -6.53
C GLN A 468 -38.93 -13.76 -5.35
N ALA A 469 -39.32 -13.07 -4.27
CA ALA A 469 -40.01 -13.70 -3.15
C ALA A 469 -41.37 -14.28 -3.56
N MET A 470 -42.10 -13.59 -4.43
CA MET A 470 -43.38 -14.07 -4.96
C MET A 470 -43.22 -15.24 -5.91
N MET A 471 -42.12 -15.29 -6.67
CA MET A 471 -41.83 -16.44 -7.53
C MET A 471 -41.65 -17.74 -6.74
N LEU A 472 -41.22 -17.67 -5.47
CA LEU A 472 -41.10 -18.84 -4.59
C LEU A 472 -42.47 -19.41 -4.16
N GLU A 473 -43.54 -18.61 -4.25
CA GLU A 473 -44.91 -19.02 -3.95
C GLU A 473 -45.62 -19.65 -5.16
N ILE A 474 -44.98 -19.64 -6.35
CA ILE A 474 -45.56 -20.25 -7.57
C ILE A 474 -45.61 -21.77 -7.38
N PRO A 475 -46.77 -22.42 -7.61
CA PRO A 475 -46.88 -23.86 -7.50
C PRO A 475 -45.88 -24.60 -8.40
N GLN A 476 -45.22 -25.63 -7.83
CA GLN A 476 -44.11 -26.34 -8.47
C GLN A 476 -44.49 -27.08 -9.77
N ASN A 477 -45.78 -27.29 -10.02
CA ASN A 477 -46.30 -27.90 -11.24
C ASN A 477 -46.43 -26.92 -12.41
N MET A 478 -46.13 -25.64 -12.21
CA MET A 478 -46.19 -24.63 -13.26
C MET A 478 -44.87 -24.50 -14.01
N ARG A 479 -44.96 -24.26 -15.32
CA ARG A 479 -43.81 -23.91 -16.14
C ARG A 479 -43.56 -22.41 -16.03
N ILE A 480 -42.37 -22.04 -15.57
CA ILE A 480 -41.92 -20.64 -15.46
C ILE A 480 -40.99 -20.34 -16.65
N ILE A 481 -41.23 -19.20 -17.30
CA ILE A 481 -40.33 -18.63 -18.31
C ILE A 481 -39.91 -17.26 -17.78
N VAL A 482 -38.60 -17.06 -17.61
CA VAL A 482 -38.02 -15.81 -17.12
C VAL A 482 -37.34 -15.11 -18.29
N GLN A 483 -37.60 -13.81 -18.42
CA GLN A 483 -36.93 -12.94 -19.37
C GLN A 483 -36.42 -11.72 -18.60
N GLU A 484 -35.11 -11.53 -18.61
CA GLU A 484 -34.39 -10.41 -18.01
C GLU A 484 -33.52 -9.77 -19.10
N ASP A 485 -33.24 -8.48 -18.98
CA ASP A 485 -32.44 -7.70 -19.96
C ASP A 485 -30.95 -8.06 -19.94
#